data_AF-A0A2H5MUI6-F1
#
_entry.id   AF-A0A2H5MUI6-F1
#
_cell.length_a   1.000
_cell.length_b   1.000
_cell.length_c   1.000
_cell.angle_alpha   90.00
_cell.angle_beta   90.00
_cell.angle_gamma   90.00
#
_symmetry.space_group_name_H-M   'P 1'
#
loop_
_entity.id
_entity.type
_entity.pdbx_description
1 polymer ?
#
loop_
_entity_poly.entity_id
_entity_poly.type
_entity_poly.pdbx_seq_one_letter_code
_entity_poly.pdbx_strand_id
1 'polypeptide(L)'
;MPLACVRIGTIINNTDVNPAQGGKLVRAAGTLTKILRKNPLQVSNPSHGAKKLSKAGQRSWLGRRAVVRGVAMIPVDHPHVERSKSSGNNGRCSLTPWGKP
;
A
#
# COMPACT_ATOMS: atom_id res chain seq x y z
N MET A 1 15.07 -5.08 -21.17
CA MET A 1 15.00 -6.35 -21.94
C MET A 1 13.73 -7.10 -21.56
N PRO A 2 13.09 -7.86 -22.46
CA PRO A 2 11.89 -8.62 -22.14
C PRO A 2 12.21 -9.72 -21.10
N LEU A 3 11.31 -9.93 -20.15
CA LEU A 3 11.53 -10.90 -19.06
C LEU A 3 11.64 -12.36 -19.54
N ALA A 4 11.15 -12.66 -20.75
CA ALA A 4 11.40 -13.93 -21.43
C ALA A 4 12.90 -14.27 -21.49
N CYS A 5 13.81 -13.30 -21.55
CA CYS A 5 15.25 -13.52 -21.70
C CYS A 5 16.05 -13.59 -20.37
N VAL A 6 15.50 -13.20 -19.22
CA VAL A 6 16.29 -13.01 -17.97
C VAL A 6 16.20 -14.22 -17.02
N ARG A 7 17.27 -14.98 -16.77
CA ARG A 7 17.24 -16.31 -16.10
C ARG A 7 16.40 -16.37 -14.79
N ILE A 8 15.69 -17.48 -14.57
CA ILE A 8 14.92 -17.74 -13.33
C ILE A 8 15.85 -17.63 -12.11
N GLY A 9 15.35 -17.06 -11.02
CA GLY A 9 16.10 -16.81 -9.78
C GLY A 9 16.78 -15.45 -9.72
N THR A 10 16.84 -14.72 -10.83
CA THR A 10 17.35 -13.33 -10.86
C THR A 10 16.47 -12.40 -10.02
N ILE A 11 17.14 -11.46 -9.37
CA ILE A 11 16.51 -10.38 -8.61
C ILE A 11 16.43 -9.17 -9.54
N ILE A 12 15.22 -8.67 -9.77
CA ILE A 12 14.97 -7.62 -10.76
C ILE A 12 14.11 -6.51 -10.17
N ASN A 13 14.36 -5.33 -10.72
CA ASN A 13 13.58 -4.12 -10.63
C ASN A 13 13.28 -3.64 -12.07
N ASN A 14 12.64 -2.49 -12.23
CA ASN A 14 12.12 -1.91 -13.47
C ASN A 14 11.45 -2.83 -14.54
N THR A 15 10.61 -3.80 -14.16
CA THR A 15 9.87 -4.68 -15.11
C THR A 15 8.37 -4.24 -15.40
N ASP A 16 7.53 -4.89 -16.24
CA ASP A 16 6.14 -4.47 -16.62
C ASP A 16 4.95 -5.43 -16.22
N VAL A 17 3.74 -4.92 -15.86
CA VAL A 17 2.54 -5.78 -15.52
C VAL A 17 2.05 -6.55 -16.75
N ASN A 18 1.85 -5.82 -17.84
CA ASN A 18 1.48 -6.32 -19.15
C ASN A 18 2.57 -5.87 -20.12
N PRO A 19 2.90 -6.64 -21.17
CA PRO A 19 3.97 -6.29 -22.09
C PRO A 19 3.72 -4.90 -22.72
N ALA A 20 4.80 -4.13 -22.87
CA ALA A 20 4.83 -2.78 -23.45
C ALA A 20 4.00 -1.69 -22.73
N GLN A 21 3.31 -1.99 -21.61
CA GLN A 21 2.61 -0.96 -20.83
C GLN A 21 3.51 -0.11 -19.93
N GLY A 22 4.82 -0.42 -19.90
CA GLY A 22 5.76 0.18 -18.97
C GLY A 22 5.50 -0.24 -17.52
N GLY A 23 6.46 0.13 -16.68
CA GLY A 23 6.61 -0.50 -15.38
C GLY A 23 5.72 0.08 -14.28
N LYS A 24 4.93 -0.76 -13.59
CA LYS A 24 3.84 -0.36 -12.66
C LYS A 24 3.95 -0.81 -11.17
N LEU A 25 4.05 -2.10 -10.83
CA LEU A 25 4.28 -2.55 -9.43
C LEU A 25 5.73 -2.26 -9.01
N VAL A 26 6.08 -2.57 -7.74
CA VAL A 26 7.48 -2.67 -7.30
C VAL A 26 8.19 -1.32 -7.57
N ARG A 27 7.70 -0.14 -7.09
CA ARG A 27 7.91 1.21 -7.73
C ARG A 27 8.57 2.42 -6.97
N ALA A 28 9.65 2.26 -6.18
CA ALA A 28 10.80 3.22 -6.01
C ALA A 28 12.09 2.75 -5.22
N ALA A 29 12.23 2.91 -3.89
CA ALA A 29 13.44 2.70 -3.03
C ALA A 29 13.24 1.77 -1.78
N GLY A 30 14.08 0.73 -1.56
CA GLY A 30 13.87 -0.35 -0.53
C GLY A 30 13.85 -1.84 -1.02
N THR A 31 12.67 -2.43 -1.24
CA THR A 31 12.37 -3.78 -1.81
C THR A 31 13.10 -4.16 -3.13
N LEU A 32 12.90 -5.43 -3.57
CA LEU A 32 13.36 -6.08 -4.80
C LEU A 32 12.34 -7.19 -5.18
N THR A 33 12.33 -7.71 -6.42
CA THR A 33 11.54 -8.94 -6.76
C THR A 33 12.38 -10.03 -7.41
N LYS A 34 12.25 -11.27 -6.93
CA LYS A 34 12.90 -12.45 -7.52
C LYS A 34 11.95 -13.13 -8.52
N ILE A 35 12.42 -13.43 -9.73
CA ILE A 35 11.70 -14.37 -10.61
C ILE A 35 11.76 -15.75 -9.98
N LEU A 36 10.70 -16.15 -9.27
CA LEU A 36 10.61 -17.48 -8.66
C LEU A 36 10.44 -18.58 -9.73
N ARG A 37 9.61 -18.30 -10.74
CA ARG A 37 9.40 -19.09 -11.95
C ARG A 37 9.11 -18.13 -13.10
N LYS A 38 9.60 -18.41 -14.31
CA LYS A 38 9.11 -17.73 -15.52
C LYS A 38 7.82 -18.38 -15.97
N ASN A 39 6.72 -17.77 -15.57
CA ASN A 39 5.67 -17.50 -16.54
C ASN A 39 6.00 -16.12 -17.14
N PRO A 40 5.64 -15.80 -18.40
CA PRO A 40 6.12 -14.56 -19.02
C PRO A 40 5.63 -13.28 -18.30
N LEU A 41 6.57 -12.54 -17.68
CA LEU A 41 6.57 -11.09 -17.24
C LEU A 41 6.36 -10.78 -15.71
N GLN A 42 6.97 -9.68 -15.17
CA GLN A 42 6.96 -9.17 -13.76
C GLN A 42 7.30 -7.63 -13.71
N VAL A 43 7.36 -6.86 -12.57
CA VAL A 43 7.22 -5.34 -12.54
C VAL A 43 8.32 -4.38 -11.86
N SER A 44 8.16 -3.03 -11.68
CA SER A 44 9.20 -1.95 -11.90
C SER A 44 9.67 -0.92 -10.84
N ASN A 45 10.96 -1.07 -10.48
CA ASN A 45 11.95 -0.11 -9.92
C ASN A 45 11.74 0.33 -8.46
N PRO A 46 12.40 -0.31 -7.48
CA PRO A 46 11.77 -1.53 -7.00
C PRO A 46 10.73 -1.30 -5.89
N SER A 47 10.68 -0.12 -5.24
CA SER A 47 10.45 -0.21 -3.80
C SER A 47 9.91 0.89 -2.84
N HIS A 48 9.54 2.16 -3.16
CA HIS A 48 9.26 3.17 -2.08
C HIS A 48 7.89 3.05 -1.37
N GLY A 49 7.61 1.86 -0.85
CA GLY A 49 7.09 1.77 0.50
C GLY A 49 7.99 2.46 1.54
N ALA A 50 9.32 2.52 1.34
CA ALA A 50 10.24 3.08 2.36
C ALA A 50 10.34 4.62 2.42
N LYS A 51 9.79 5.38 1.45
CA LYS A 51 9.90 6.86 1.46
C LYS A 51 8.92 7.46 2.47
N LYS A 52 9.44 7.94 3.60
CA LYS A 52 8.68 8.71 4.60
C LYS A 52 8.42 10.15 4.08
N LEU A 53 7.25 10.69 4.42
CA LEU A 53 6.90 12.10 4.19
C LEU A 53 7.27 12.90 5.45
N SER A 54 7.96 14.03 5.30
CA SER A 54 8.51 14.80 6.43
C SER A 54 7.55 15.85 7.00
N LYS A 55 6.58 16.32 6.19
CA LYS A 55 5.57 17.31 6.60
C LYS A 55 4.18 16.89 6.12
N ALA A 56 3.15 17.24 6.89
CA ALA A 56 1.76 16.92 6.55
C ALA A 56 1.35 17.39 5.14
N GLY A 57 1.75 18.60 4.74
CA GLY A 57 1.45 19.17 3.43
C GLY A 57 1.94 18.36 2.22
N GLN A 58 2.98 17.52 2.37
CA GLN A 58 3.44 16.64 1.29
C GLN A 58 2.41 15.56 0.92
N ARG A 59 1.48 15.20 1.83
CA ARG A 59 0.34 14.33 1.48
C ARG A 59 -0.63 15.04 0.54
N SER A 60 -0.89 16.33 0.77
CA SER A 60 -1.77 17.15 -0.05
C SER A 60 -1.24 17.31 -1.48
N TRP A 61 0.08 17.47 -1.66
CA TRP A 61 0.72 17.49 -2.98
C TRP A 61 0.58 16.16 -3.75
N LEU A 62 0.39 15.04 -3.04
CA LEU A 62 0.09 13.72 -3.62
C LEU A 62 -1.43 13.47 -3.77
N GLY A 63 -2.26 14.52 -3.68
CA GLY A 63 -3.72 14.44 -3.78
C GLY A 63 -4.43 13.80 -2.58
N ARG A 64 -3.72 13.50 -1.48
CA ARG A 64 -4.29 12.81 -0.31
C ARG A 64 -4.80 13.82 0.73
N ARG A 65 -6.09 13.76 1.02
CA ARG A 65 -6.75 14.57 2.06
C ARG A 65 -6.43 14.05 3.47
N ALA A 66 -6.70 14.89 4.48
CA ALA A 66 -6.69 14.46 5.88
C ALA A 66 -7.81 13.43 6.15
N VAL A 67 -7.58 12.54 7.12
CA VAL A 67 -8.53 11.49 7.52
C VAL A 67 -8.70 11.55 9.03
N VAL A 68 -9.96 11.60 9.49
CA VAL A 68 -10.33 11.59 10.91
C VAL A 68 -10.40 10.14 11.39
N ARG A 69 -9.99 9.87 12.64
CA ARG A 69 -10.12 8.54 13.26
C ARG A 69 -11.56 8.28 13.69
N GLY A 70 -12.09 7.08 13.41
CA GLY A 70 -13.45 6.69 13.78
C GLY A 70 -13.81 6.85 15.26
N VAL A 71 -12.84 6.65 16.17
CA VAL A 71 -13.00 6.85 17.62
C VAL A 71 -13.32 8.31 18.01
N ALA A 72 -13.05 9.28 17.12
CA ALA A 72 -13.36 10.70 17.33
C ALA A 72 -14.65 11.15 16.63
N MET A 73 -15.36 10.26 15.94
CA MET A 73 -16.63 10.53 15.27
C MET A 73 -17.82 10.33 16.22
N ILE A 74 -19.03 10.60 15.75
CA ILE A 74 -20.29 10.34 16.47
C ILE A 74 -20.83 8.93 16.15
N PRO A 75 -21.71 8.33 16.98
CA PRO A 75 -22.11 6.91 16.85
C PRO A 75 -22.75 6.53 15.51
N VAL A 76 -23.41 7.47 14.84
CA VAL A 76 -24.02 7.27 13.51
C VAL A 76 -22.97 7.17 12.39
N ASP A 77 -21.80 7.80 12.55
CA ASP A 77 -20.78 7.91 11.50
C ASP A 77 -19.71 6.82 11.58
N HIS A 78 -19.51 6.19 12.75
CA HIS A 78 -18.51 5.13 12.90
C HIS A 78 -18.84 4.10 14.01
N PRO A 79 -18.76 2.78 13.72
CA PRO A 79 -19.09 1.73 14.69
C PRO A 79 -17.99 1.48 15.76
N HIS A 80 -17.04 2.41 15.93
CA HIS A 80 -16.03 2.37 17.01
C HIS A 80 -16.41 3.28 18.19
N VAL A 81 -17.53 3.98 18.10
CA VAL A 81 -17.95 4.93 19.13
C VAL A 81 -18.71 4.18 20.22
N GLU A 82 -17.96 3.51 21.09
CA GLU A 82 -18.46 3.09 22.39
C GLU A 82 -17.50 3.55 23.49
N ARG A 83 -17.98 4.54 24.25
CA ARG A 83 -17.35 5.10 25.46
C ARG A 83 -16.11 5.99 25.24
N SER A 84 -15.82 6.73 26.31
CA SER A 84 -14.85 7.83 26.47
C SER A 84 -13.60 7.80 25.58
N LYS A 85 -13.31 8.95 24.95
CA LYS A 85 -12.07 9.31 24.26
C LYS A 85 -10.85 8.59 24.90
N SER A 86 -10.19 7.73 24.12
CA SER A 86 -9.01 6.89 24.45
C SER A 86 -9.23 5.46 24.95
N SER A 87 -10.45 4.97 25.23
CA SER A 87 -10.61 3.54 25.51
C SER A 87 -10.21 2.69 24.30
N GLY A 88 -9.45 1.62 24.56
CA GLY A 88 -9.07 0.64 23.54
C GLY A 88 -10.28 -0.12 23.00
N ASN A 89 -10.05 -0.98 21.99
CA ASN A 89 -11.11 -1.82 21.45
C ASN A 89 -11.42 -2.90 22.49
N ASN A 90 -12.47 -2.70 23.30
CA ASN A 90 -12.78 -3.44 24.54
C ASN A 90 -13.17 -4.91 24.27
N GLY A 91 -12.21 -5.74 23.88
CA GLY A 91 -12.43 -7.12 23.40
C GLY A 91 -13.09 -7.23 22.01
N ARG A 92 -13.39 -6.11 21.34
CA ARG A 92 -14.05 -6.08 20.03
C ARG A 92 -13.04 -6.07 18.89
N CYS A 93 -13.46 -6.56 17.72
CA CYS A 93 -12.66 -6.49 16.48
C CYS A 93 -12.68 -5.08 15.89
N SER A 94 -11.68 -4.75 15.07
CA SER A 94 -11.62 -3.45 14.39
C SER A 94 -12.58 -3.42 13.20
N LEU A 95 -13.66 -2.65 13.31
CA LEU A 95 -14.64 -2.49 12.24
C LEU A 95 -14.26 -1.37 11.26
N THR A 96 -14.56 -1.56 9.98
CA THR A 96 -14.64 -0.49 8.97
C THR A 96 -15.78 0.49 9.30
N PRO A 97 -15.84 1.69 8.66
CA PRO A 97 -16.97 2.62 8.83
C PRO A 97 -18.35 2.00 8.57
N TRP A 98 -18.41 0.90 7.79
CA TRP A 98 -19.63 0.15 7.45
C TRP A 98 -19.85 -1.11 8.29
N GLY A 99 -19.21 -1.23 9.46
CA GLY A 99 -19.47 -2.32 10.41
C GLY A 99 -18.92 -3.69 10.04
N LYS A 100 -18.03 -3.79 9.04
CA LYS A 100 -17.37 -5.05 8.64
C LYS A 100 -15.99 -5.17 9.28
N PRO A 101 -15.59 -6.33 9.82
CA PRO A 101 -14.21 -6.59 10.25
C PRO A 101 -13.23 -6.63 9.06
#